data_AF-A0A540WH60-F1
#
_entry.id   AF-A0A540WH60-F1
#
_cell.length_a   1.000
_cell.length_b   1.000
_cell.length_c   1.000
_cell.angle_alpha   90.00
_cell.angle_beta   90.00
_cell.angle_gamma   90.00
#
_symmetry.space_group_name_H-M   'P 1'
#
loop_
_entity.id
_entity.type
_entity.pdbx_description
1 polymer ?
#
loop_
_entity_poly.entity_id
_entity_poly.type
_entity_poly.pdbx_seq_one_letter_code
_entity_poly.pdbx_strand_id
1 'polypeptide(L)'
;TDLIVGNAQFRPEMEGVDVPQGVYAHIAGIDIVRAPDGQGNGIYYVLEDNLRVPSGVSYMLENRKMMMRLFPELFRSHRVAPVAHYPDLLLDTLRASAPAGAAEPTVVVLTPGMYNSAYFEHAFLAQQMGVELVEGQDLVVKDNFVY
;
A
#
# COMPACT_ATOMS: atom_id res chain seq x y z
N THR A 1 4.84 19.56 -22.34
CA THR A 1 3.56 18.92 -21.97
C THR A 1 3.33 17.66 -22.80
N ASP A 2 3.61 17.70 -24.11
CA ASP A 2 3.47 16.57 -25.03
C ASP A 2 4.12 15.26 -24.57
N LEU A 3 5.29 15.31 -23.93
CA LEU A 3 5.95 14.12 -23.36
C LEU A 3 5.19 13.50 -22.17
N ILE A 4 4.42 14.29 -21.43
CA ILE A 4 3.63 13.83 -20.28
C ILE A 4 2.30 13.26 -20.79
N VAL A 5 1.55 14.05 -21.57
CA VAL A 5 0.23 13.61 -22.09
C VAL A 5 0.34 12.50 -23.14
N GLY A 6 1.47 12.41 -23.84
CA GLY A 6 1.76 11.31 -24.77
C GLY A 6 2.34 10.06 -24.11
N ASN A 7 2.53 10.05 -22.78
CA ASN A 7 3.04 8.88 -22.07
C ASN A 7 1.96 7.79 -21.97
N ALA A 8 2.30 6.52 -22.22
CA ALA A 8 1.36 5.40 -22.14
C ALA A 8 0.72 5.20 -20.76
N GLN A 9 1.29 5.78 -19.70
CA GLN A 9 0.76 5.74 -18.34
C GLN A 9 -0.16 6.93 -18.02
N PHE A 10 -0.16 7.97 -18.85
CA PHE A 10 -1.18 9.02 -18.76
C PHE A 10 -2.53 8.43 -19.17
N ARG A 11 -3.58 8.68 -18.37
CA ARG A 11 -4.93 8.15 -18.57
C ARG A 11 -5.88 9.31 -18.82
N PRO A 12 -6.22 9.63 -20.10
CA PRO A 12 -7.21 10.66 -20.41
C PRO A 12 -8.55 10.44 -19.73
N GLU A 13 -8.90 9.18 -19.44
CA GLU A 13 -10.12 8.80 -18.73
C GLU A 13 -10.19 9.34 -17.29
N MET A 14 -9.05 9.71 -16.71
CA MET A 14 -8.95 10.31 -15.38
C MET A 14 -8.97 11.85 -15.39
N GLU A 15 -8.97 12.48 -16.57
CA GLU A 15 -8.98 13.94 -16.67
C GLU A 15 -10.33 14.51 -16.21
N GLY A 16 -10.28 15.46 -15.27
CA GLY A 16 -11.50 16.05 -14.67
C GLY A 16 -12.26 15.12 -13.73
N VAL A 17 -11.72 13.95 -13.40
CA VAL A 17 -12.30 13.04 -12.40
C VAL A 17 -11.92 13.52 -11.01
N ASP A 18 -12.93 13.94 -10.24
CA ASP A 18 -12.79 14.27 -8.83
C ASP A 18 -12.73 13.00 -7.99
N VAL A 19 -11.53 12.61 -7.57
CA VAL A 19 -11.33 11.50 -6.63
C VAL A 19 -11.58 11.94 -5.19
N PRO A 20 -12.07 11.06 -4.30
CA PRO A 20 -12.27 11.39 -2.88
C PRO A 20 -11.03 12.04 -2.27
N GLN A 21 -11.24 13.19 -1.63
CA GLN A 21 -10.19 14.00 -0.99
C GLN A 21 -9.01 14.42 -1.90
N GLY A 22 -9.09 14.24 -3.22
CA GLY A 22 -7.98 14.51 -4.14
C GLY A 22 -6.79 13.57 -3.98
N VAL A 23 -6.97 12.41 -3.32
CA VAL A 23 -5.88 11.44 -3.06
C VAL A 23 -5.81 10.40 -4.19
N TYR A 24 -4.74 10.44 -4.98
CA TYR A 24 -4.49 9.47 -6.07
C TYR A 24 -3.65 8.27 -5.61
N ALA A 25 -2.61 8.51 -4.82
CA ALA A 25 -1.72 7.47 -4.30
C ALA A 25 -1.95 7.32 -2.78
N HIS A 26 -2.86 6.43 -2.40
CA HIS A 26 -3.15 6.11 -1.00
C HIS A 26 -1.97 5.46 -0.29
N ILE A 27 -1.16 4.72 -1.04
CA ILE A 27 0.09 4.11 -0.60
C ILE A 27 1.16 4.47 -1.61
N ALA A 28 2.29 4.98 -1.11
CA ALA A 28 3.46 5.28 -1.91
C ALA A 28 4.68 4.56 -1.33
N GLY A 29 5.31 3.70 -2.13
CA GLY A 29 6.59 3.09 -1.79
C GLY A 29 7.73 3.98 -2.29
N ILE A 30 8.63 4.41 -1.41
CA ILE A 30 9.74 5.31 -1.77
C ILE A 30 11.05 4.58 -1.54
N ASP A 31 11.75 4.27 -2.63
CA ASP A 31 13.01 3.54 -2.56
C ASP A 31 14.15 4.49 -2.22
N ILE A 32 14.78 4.25 -1.06
CA ILE A 32 15.83 5.12 -0.52
C ILE A 32 17.16 4.39 -0.39
N VAL A 33 18.24 5.09 -0.72
CA VAL A 33 19.61 4.64 -0.43
C VAL A 33 20.36 5.67 0.37
N ARG A 34 21.34 5.22 1.18
CA ARG A 34 22.25 6.10 1.90
C ARG A 34 23.67 5.92 1.36
N ALA A 35 24.25 6.98 0.79
CA ALA A 35 25.58 6.98 0.19
C ALA A 35 26.45 8.11 0.77
N PRO A 36 27.78 7.94 0.84
CA PRO A 36 28.67 8.98 1.35
C PRO A 36 28.75 10.16 0.39
N ASP A 37 28.79 11.38 0.93
CA ASP A 37 29.16 12.59 0.20
C ASP A 37 30.68 12.68 0.00
N GLY A 38 31.14 13.77 -0.62
CA GLY A 38 32.58 14.02 -0.83
C GLY A 38 33.41 14.14 0.45
N GLN A 39 32.78 14.22 1.62
CA GLN A 39 33.41 14.28 2.95
C GLN A 39 33.23 12.97 3.74
N GLY A 40 32.55 11.96 3.17
CA GLY A 40 32.26 10.68 3.81
C GLY A 40 30.98 10.66 4.67
N ASN A 41 30.20 11.74 4.71
CA ASN A 41 28.94 11.78 5.45
C ASN A 41 27.83 11.09 4.66
N GLY A 42 27.07 10.20 5.29
CA GLY A 42 25.99 9.49 4.59
C GLY A 42 24.77 10.37 4.32
N ILE A 43 24.50 10.66 3.05
CA ILE A 43 23.33 11.38 2.51
C ILE A 43 22.31 10.35 1.99
N TYR A 44 21.02 10.64 2.18
CA TYR A 44 19.92 9.85 1.63
C TYR A 44 19.50 10.35 0.25
N TYR A 45 19.21 9.43 -0.65
CA TYR A 45 18.71 9.70 -2.00
C TYR A 45 17.48 8.85 -2.27
N VAL A 46 16.46 9.44 -2.92
CA VAL A 46 15.34 8.70 -3.50
C VAL A 46 15.78 8.17 -4.87
N LEU A 47 15.60 6.88 -5.10
CA LEU A 47 15.89 6.23 -6.36
C LEU A 47 14.64 6.11 -7.23
N GLU A 48 13.51 5.76 -6.62
CA GLU A 48 12.28 5.46 -7.34
C GLU A 48 11.04 5.69 -6.45
N ASP A 49 9.96 6.14 -7.08
CA ASP A 49 8.62 6.28 -6.49
C ASP A 49 7.69 5.19 -7.05
N ASN A 50 7.15 4.35 -6.17
CA ASN A 50 6.22 3.28 -6.49
C ASN A 50 4.79 3.66 -6.10
N LEU A 51 4.03 4.20 -7.07
CA LEU A 51 2.69 4.78 -6.86
C LEU A 51 1.53 3.98 -7.47
N ARG A 52 1.80 2.77 -7.97
CA ARG A 52 0.78 1.90 -8.59
C ARG A 52 0.24 0.90 -7.58
N VAL A 53 0.95 -0.22 -7.41
CA VAL A 53 0.64 -1.27 -6.44
C VAL A 53 1.92 -1.57 -5.68
N PRO A 54 2.37 -0.68 -4.77
CA PRO A 54 3.59 -0.90 -4.00
C PRO A 54 3.43 -2.16 -3.13
N SER A 55 4.51 -2.93 -3.00
CA SER A 55 4.54 -4.18 -2.24
C SER A 55 5.69 -4.20 -1.24
N GLY A 56 5.72 -5.18 -0.33
CA GLY A 56 6.82 -5.43 0.59
C GLY A 56 6.45 -5.32 2.08
N VAL A 57 5.24 -4.86 2.39
CA VAL A 57 4.77 -4.68 3.76
C VAL A 57 4.72 -6.01 4.52
N SER A 58 4.33 -7.10 3.85
CA SER A 58 4.28 -8.42 4.48
C SER A 58 5.67 -8.85 4.99
N TYR A 59 6.72 -8.61 4.18
CA TYR A 59 8.10 -8.86 4.59
C TYR A 59 8.52 -7.98 5.76
N MET A 60 8.17 -6.69 5.77
CA MET A 60 8.47 -5.81 6.91
C MET A 60 7.89 -6.36 8.22
N LEU A 61 6.63 -6.77 8.20
CA LEU A 61 5.91 -7.28 9.36
C LEU A 61 6.47 -8.63 9.83
N GLU A 62 6.66 -9.57 8.92
CA GLU A 62 7.17 -10.91 9.26
C GLU A 62 8.64 -10.86 9.68
N ASN A 63 9.48 -10.02 9.07
CA ASN A 63 10.86 -9.80 9.52
C ASN A 63 10.91 -9.27 10.96
N ARG A 64 10.02 -8.33 11.32
CA ARG A 64 9.93 -7.83 12.70
C ARG A 64 9.56 -8.95 13.67
N LYS A 65 8.51 -9.71 13.34
CA LYS A 65 8.02 -10.82 14.17
C LYS A 65 9.10 -11.89 14.37
N MET A 66 9.83 -12.23 13.31
CA MET A 66 10.92 -13.20 13.37
C MET A 66 12.09 -12.70 14.22
N MET A 67 12.49 -11.44 14.07
CA MET A 67 13.57 -10.84 14.87
C MET A 67 13.22 -10.78 16.37
N MET A 68 11.97 -10.45 16.72
CA MET A 68 11.51 -10.47 18.10
C MET A 68 11.49 -11.88 18.71
N ARG A 69 11.23 -12.90 17.88
CA ARG A 69 11.26 -14.31 18.29
C ARG A 69 12.69 -14.82 18.49
N LEU A 70 13.61 -14.48 17.59
CA LEU A 70 14.98 -14.99 17.60
C LEU A 70 15.90 -14.25 18.57
N PHE A 71 15.71 -12.93 18.74
CA PHE A 71 16.58 -12.06 19.53
C PHE A 71 15.80 -11.16 20.50
N PRO A 72 14.96 -11.72 21.39
CA PRO A 72 14.10 -10.94 22.27
C PRO A 72 14.86 -9.99 23.22
N GLU A 73 16.11 -10.29 23.56
CA GLU A 73 16.99 -9.44 24.36
C GLU A 73 17.41 -8.14 23.64
N LEU A 74 17.53 -8.16 22.31
CA LEU A 74 17.84 -6.96 21.52
C LEU A 74 16.71 -5.94 21.63
N PHE A 75 15.45 -6.41 21.60
CA PHE A 75 14.26 -5.57 21.76
C PHE A 75 14.00 -5.12 23.20
N ARG A 76 14.59 -5.80 24.20
CA ARG A 76 14.57 -5.33 25.60
C ARG A 76 15.61 -4.25 25.84
N SER A 77 16.76 -4.35 25.19
CA SER A 77 17.87 -3.40 25.33
C SER A 77 17.72 -2.14 24.47
N HIS A 78 16.96 -2.22 23.37
CA HIS A 78 16.76 -1.12 22.44
C HIS A 78 15.28 -0.75 22.34
N ARG A 79 14.98 0.55 22.24
CA ARG A 79 13.61 1.07 22.07
C ARG A 79 13.19 1.04 20.59
N VAL A 80 13.02 -0.16 20.05
CA VAL A 80 12.58 -0.33 18.65
C VAL A 80 11.07 -0.05 18.55
N ALA A 81 10.67 0.91 17.70
CA ALA A 81 9.26 1.26 17.51
C ALA A 81 8.47 0.11 16.86
N PRO A 82 7.22 -0.16 17.27
CA PRO A 82 6.40 -1.24 16.71
C PRO A 82 5.94 -0.92 15.29
N VAL A 83 5.71 -1.96 14.49
CA VAL A 83 5.17 -1.84 13.11
C VAL A 83 3.89 -2.64 12.88
N ALA A 84 3.47 -3.44 13.86
CA ALA A 84 2.35 -4.39 13.72
C ALA A 84 0.99 -3.72 13.48
N HIS A 85 0.86 -2.43 13.80
CA HIS A 85 -0.37 -1.65 13.63
C HIS A 85 -0.55 -1.10 12.20
N TYR A 86 0.37 -1.41 11.27
CA TYR A 86 0.29 -0.93 9.89
C TYR A 86 -1.03 -1.34 9.18
N PRO A 87 -1.50 -2.61 9.26
CA PRO A 87 -2.74 -3.00 8.59
C PRO A 87 -3.96 -2.22 9.09
N ASP A 88 -4.03 -1.93 10.40
CA ASP A 88 -5.11 -1.12 10.97
C ASP A 88 -5.10 0.31 10.41
N LEU A 89 -3.92 0.95 10.37
CA LEU A 89 -3.77 2.28 9.79
C LEU A 89 -4.12 2.31 8.31
N LEU A 90 -3.76 1.26 7.57
CA LEU A 90 -4.12 1.13 6.16
C LEU A 90 -5.64 1.03 5.99
N LEU A 91 -6.31 0.19 6.78
CA LEU A 91 -7.76 0.06 6.73
C LEU A 91 -8.46 1.39 7.05
N ASP A 92 -8.01 2.09 8.09
CA ASP A 92 -8.54 3.41 8.46
C ASP A 92 -8.34 4.43 7.34
N THR A 93 -7.18 4.40 6.68
CA THR A 93 -6.89 5.25 5.51
C THR A 93 -7.85 4.95 4.36
N LEU A 94 -8.08 3.68 4.05
CA LEU A 94 -8.99 3.26 2.98
C LEU A 94 -10.45 3.63 3.29
N ARG A 95 -10.88 3.49 4.56
CA ARG A 95 -12.21 3.93 5.01
C ARG A 95 -12.39 5.44 4.92
N ALA A 96 -11.35 6.21 5.24
CA ALA A 96 -11.39 7.66 5.12
C ALA A 96 -11.54 8.13 3.66
N SER A 97 -11.06 7.34 2.70
CA SER A 97 -11.21 7.61 1.26
C SER A 97 -12.58 7.27 0.70
N ALA A 98 -13.55 6.85 1.52
CA ALA A 98 -14.89 6.59 1.04
C ALA A 98 -15.58 7.86 0.48
N PRO A 99 -16.41 7.74 -0.56
CA PRO A 99 -17.22 8.85 -1.05
C PRO A 99 -18.14 9.44 0.04
N ALA A 100 -18.51 10.71 -0.12
CA ALA A 100 -19.44 11.37 0.79
C ALA A 100 -20.77 10.61 0.87
N GLY A 101 -21.24 10.34 2.08
CA GLY A 101 -22.51 9.63 2.34
C GLY A 101 -22.38 8.13 2.65
N ALA A 102 -21.18 7.55 2.52
CA ALA A 102 -20.91 6.18 2.99
C ALA A 102 -20.71 6.16 4.51
N ALA A 103 -21.76 5.87 5.28
CA ALA A 103 -21.71 5.84 6.74
C ALA A 103 -20.83 4.69 7.28
N GLU A 104 -20.88 3.52 6.63
CA GLU A 104 -20.08 2.34 6.97
C GLU A 104 -19.47 1.77 5.67
N PRO A 105 -18.31 2.27 5.23
CA PRO A 105 -17.71 1.82 3.98
C PRO A 105 -17.16 0.39 4.11
N THR A 106 -17.63 -0.48 3.21
CA THR A 106 -17.05 -1.82 3.02
C THR A 106 -15.75 -1.71 2.24
N VAL A 107 -14.67 -2.28 2.79
CA VAL A 107 -13.36 -2.38 2.13
C VAL A 107 -13.13 -3.83 1.77
N VAL A 108 -12.60 -4.06 0.56
CA VAL A 108 -12.19 -5.39 0.07
C VAL A 108 -10.83 -5.27 -0.63
N VAL A 109 -10.07 -6.36 -0.69
CA VAL A 109 -8.83 -6.45 -1.47
C VAL A 109 -9.12 -7.20 -2.77
N LEU A 110 -9.15 -6.48 -3.89
CA LEU A 110 -9.28 -7.09 -5.21
C LEU A 110 -7.92 -7.63 -5.69
N THR A 111 -7.87 -8.92 -6.00
CA THR A 111 -6.65 -9.61 -6.44
C THR A 111 -6.84 -10.27 -7.82
N PRO A 112 -5.79 -10.34 -8.67
CA PRO A 112 -5.82 -11.13 -9.91
C PRO A 112 -5.73 -12.66 -9.67
N GLY A 113 -5.71 -13.11 -8.42
CA GLY A 113 -5.71 -14.53 -8.05
C GLY A 113 -4.32 -15.14 -7.83
N MET A 114 -4.31 -16.44 -7.55
CA MET A 114 -3.16 -17.18 -7.01
C MET A 114 -1.92 -17.24 -7.91
N TYR A 115 -2.06 -16.97 -9.21
CA TYR A 115 -0.96 -17.02 -10.16
C TYR A 115 -0.13 -15.72 -10.19
N ASN A 116 -0.51 -14.70 -9.42
CA ASN A 116 0.26 -13.48 -9.26
C ASN A 116 1.34 -13.65 -8.18
N SER A 117 2.55 -13.18 -8.44
CA SER A 117 3.69 -13.30 -7.51
C SER A 117 3.46 -12.62 -6.16
N ALA A 118 2.60 -11.59 -6.10
CA ALA A 118 2.25 -10.86 -4.88
C ALA A 118 1.00 -11.42 -4.18
N TYR A 119 0.39 -12.51 -4.67
CA TYR A 119 -0.86 -13.05 -4.11
C TYR A 119 -0.78 -13.32 -2.59
N PHE A 120 0.36 -13.83 -2.13
CA PHE A 120 0.60 -14.03 -0.69
C PHE A 120 0.43 -12.73 0.09
N GLU A 121 0.96 -11.61 -0.41
CA GLU A 121 0.86 -10.33 0.27
C GLU A 121 -0.57 -9.78 0.24
N HIS A 122 -1.32 -9.97 -0.86
CA HIS A 122 -2.72 -9.59 -0.94
C HIS A 122 -3.55 -10.33 0.11
N ALA A 123 -3.41 -11.66 0.17
CA ALA A 123 -4.11 -12.49 1.14
C ALA A 123 -3.70 -12.16 2.58
N PHE A 124 -2.41 -11.95 2.82
CA PHE A 124 -1.89 -11.54 4.12
C PHE A 124 -2.49 -10.22 4.58
N LEU A 125 -2.48 -9.18 3.74
CA LEU A 125 -3.03 -7.87 4.09
C LEU A 125 -4.54 -7.91 4.29
N ALA A 126 -5.27 -8.60 3.42
CA ALA A 126 -6.72 -8.80 3.58
C ALA A 126 -7.04 -9.45 4.94
N GLN A 127 -6.31 -10.53 5.28
CA GLN A 127 -6.46 -11.21 6.56
C GLN A 127 -6.10 -10.32 7.76
N GLN A 128 -5.00 -9.55 7.69
CA GLN A 128 -4.60 -8.67 8.78
C GLN A 128 -5.56 -7.49 8.99
N MET A 129 -6.12 -6.95 7.90
CA MET A 129 -7.15 -5.91 7.98
C MET A 129 -8.53 -6.47 8.38
N GLY A 130 -8.74 -7.79 8.28
CA GLY A 130 -10.04 -8.40 8.51
C GLY A 130 -11.06 -8.04 7.43
N VAL A 131 -10.63 -7.95 6.18
CA VAL A 131 -11.46 -7.66 5.01
C VAL A 131 -11.45 -8.81 4.02
N GLU A 132 -12.44 -8.86 3.14
CA GLU A 132 -12.54 -9.91 2.13
C GLU A 132 -11.45 -9.78 1.05
N LEU A 133 -10.88 -10.93 0.66
CA LEU A 133 -10.02 -11.06 -0.51
C LEU A 133 -10.89 -11.57 -1.67
N VAL A 134 -11.07 -10.75 -2.70
CA VAL A 134 -12.00 -11.01 -3.80
C VAL A 134 -11.28 -11.02 -5.15
N GLU A 135 -11.80 -11.78 -6.10
CA GLU A 135 -11.43 -11.74 -7.51
C GLU A 135 -12.48 -10.99 -8.33
N GLY A 136 -12.15 -10.62 -9.58
CA GLY A 136 -13.06 -9.82 -10.41
C GLY A 136 -14.42 -10.47 -10.69
N GLN A 137 -14.50 -11.80 -10.65
CA GLN A 137 -15.74 -12.56 -10.83
C GLN A 137 -16.66 -12.57 -9.61
N ASP A 138 -16.15 -12.19 -8.44
CA ASP A 138 -16.91 -12.10 -7.20
C ASP A 138 -17.69 -10.78 -7.10
N LEU A 139 -17.39 -9.81 -7.98
CA LEU A 139 -17.95 -8.47 -7.97
C LEU A 139 -18.82 -8.21 -9.21
N VAL A 140 -19.88 -7.43 -9.03
CA VAL A 140 -20.74 -6.99 -10.13
C VAL A 140 -21.08 -5.51 -10.04
N VAL A 141 -21.08 -4.83 -11.19
CA VAL A 141 -21.49 -3.43 -11.29
C VAL A 141 -22.96 -3.35 -11.68
N LYS A 142 -23.76 -2.65 -10.87
CA LYS A 142 -25.18 -2.39 -11.17
C LYS A 142 -25.59 -1.02 -10.62
N ASP A 143 -26.30 -0.24 -11.42
CA ASP A 143 -26.85 1.07 -11.03
C ASP A 143 -25.79 2.02 -10.41
N ASN A 144 -24.60 2.07 -11.04
CA ASN A 144 -23.41 2.84 -10.58
C ASN A 144 -22.87 2.42 -9.19
N PHE A 145 -23.15 1.21 -8.75
CA PHE A 145 -22.63 0.65 -7.51
C PHE A 145 -21.94 -0.69 -7.77
N VAL A 146 -20.87 -0.98 -7.01
CA VAL A 146 -20.18 -2.28 -7.02
C VAL A 146 -20.71 -3.10 -5.85
N TYR A 147 -21.19 -4.31 -6.13
CA TYR A 147 -21.64 -5.30 -5.15
C TYR A 147 -20.68 -6.47 -5.11
#